data_AF-A0A345ZQQ9-F1
#
_entry.id   AF-A0A345ZQQ9-F1
#
_cell.length_a   1.000
_cell.length_b   1.000
_cell.length_c   1.000
_cell.angle_alpha   90.00
_cell.angle_beta   90.00
_cell.angle_gamma   90.00
#
_symmetry.space_group_name_H-M   'P 1'
#
loop_
_entity.id
_entity.type
_entity.pdbx_description
1 polymer ?
#
loop_
_entity_poly.entity_id
_entity_poly.type
_entity_poly.pdbx_seq_one_letter_code
_entity_poly.pdbx_strand_id
1 'polypeptide(L)'
;MTGEKLSMAEAKASSDDAGRQRSTIAFPYVSLNDAMKLAEAIHGNVGLGECDDAQLAAWTGQSTKSSGFRVQLSGARMYGLIQTDGNGRHRLTDLGQMVIDPSRAREGKATAFLNVPLYKAIFEKYRSGILPPNAAALEREMVSLGVSDKVKDRARQAFEKSAEQSAFFEHGKNRLVMPGFAARDTVRDEPKAEPEALAHGGGNGGGGGGGVDIDPIIRGLLVRLPKSGEVWPEEERKLWLQLLEGSFKLIYQEGPKTN
;
A
#
# COMPACT_ATOMS: atom_id res chain seq x y z
N MET A 1 -52.76 -53.08 -12.78
CA MET A 1 -51.82 -52.01 -13.19
C MET A 1 -52.50 -50.68 -12.95
N THR A 2 -51.98 -49.89 -12.00
CA THR A 2 -52.26 -48.48 -11.62
C THR A 2 -52.09 -48.45 -10.09
N GLY A 3 -51.05 -47.91 -9.50
CA GLY A 3 -50.35 -46.66 -9.79
C GLY A 3 -50.33 -45.89 -8.47
N GLU A 4 -49.54 -46.37 -7.51
CA GLU A 4 -49.41 -45.86 -6.15
C GLU A 4 -48.79 -44.46 -6.17
N LYS A 5 -49.61 -43.44 -5.88
CA LYS A 5 -49.13 -42.08 -5.64
C LYS A 5 -48.57 -42.00 -4.22
N LEU A 6 -47.28 -42.28 -4.08
CA LEU A 6 -46.53 -41.95 -2.87
C LEU A 6 -46.16 -40.46 -2.86
N SER A 7 -46.47 -39.86 -1.72
CA SER A 7 -46.31 -38.46 -1.33
C SER A 7 -44.91 -37.91 -1.58
N MET A 8 -44.78 -36.91 -2.46
CA MET A 8 -43.64 -35.98 -2.52
C MET A 8 -43.95 -34.76 -1.64
N ALA A 9 -43.90 -34.94 -0.32
CA ALA A 9 -43.93 -33.83 0.62
C ALA A 9 -43.32 -34.28 1.94
N GLU A 10 -41.99 -34.41 1.99
CA GLU A 10 -41.14 -34.23 3.18
C GLU A 10 -39.72 -34.73 2.89
N ALA A 11 -38.86 -33.82 2.44
CA ALA A 11 -37.40 -33.97 2.56
C ALA A 11 -36.79 -32.58 2.67
N LYS A 12 -36.94 -31.97 3.85
CA LYS A 12 -36.23 -30.75 4.23
C LYS A 12 -35.09 -31.11 5.18
N ALA A 13 -33.93 -30.54 4.88
CA ALA A 13 -32.80 -30.23 5.77
C ALA A 13 -31.96 -31.39 6.33
N SER A 14 -30.71 -31.47 5.89
CA SER A 14 -29.56 -31.14 6.76
C SER A 14 -28.23 -31.37 6.03
N SER A 15 -27.46 -30.30 5.83
CA SER A 15 -25.98 -30.27 5.87
C SER A 15 -25.48 -28.86 5.57
N ASP A 16 -25.91 -27.88 6.36
CA ASP A 16 -25.49 -26.49 6.21
C ASP A 16 -24.82 -25.97 7.51
N ASP A 17 -23.88 -26.77 8.03
CA ASP A 17 -22.98 -26.34 9.11
C ASP A 17 -21.54 -26.84 8.92
N ALA A 18 -21.02 -26.67 7.69
CA ALA A 18 -19.59 -26.52 7.51
C ALA A 18 -19.30 -25.02 7.63
N GLY A 19 -19.06 -24.57 8.87
CA GLY A 19 -18.85 -23.17 9.24
C GLY A 19 -18.06 -22.42 8.18
N ARG A 20 -18.53 -21.22 7.79
CA ARG A 20 -17.93 -20.37 6.74
C ARG A 20 -16.41 -20.35 6.92
N GLN A 21 -15.71 -21.13 6.11
CA GLN A 21 -14.25 -21.17 6.10
C GLN A 21 -13.79 -19.78 5.67
N ARG A 22 -13.33 -18.98 6.64
CA ARG A 22 -12.90 -17.61 6.41
C ARG A 22 -11.43 -17.62 6.00
N SER A 23 -11.09 -16.77 5.03
CA SER A 23 -9.69 -16.54 4.69
C SER A 23 -8.98 -15.90 5.88
N THR A 24 -7.76 -16.35 6.17
CA THR A 24 -6.89 -15.81 7.22
C THR A 24 -6.01 -14.67 6.70
N ILE A 25 -5.78 -14.62 5.38
CA ILE A 25 -5.10 -13.53 4.70
C ILE A 25 -6.10 -12.59 4.02
N ALA A 26 -5.85 -11.28 4.12
CA ALA A 26 -6.70 -10.27 3.51
C ALA A 26 -6.41 -10.12 2.01
N PHE A 27 -7.47 -10.05 1.21
CA PHE A 27 -7.41 -9.73 -0.21
C PHE A 27 -8.73 -9.10 -0.69
N PRO A 28 -8.68 -8.26 -1.74
CA PRO A 28 -9.87 -7.64 -2.29
C PRO A 28 -10.62 -8.61 -3.21
N TYR A 29 -11.94 -8.53 -3.18
CA TYR A 29 -12.82 -9.27 -4.09
C TYR A 29 -13.04 -8.56 -5.43
N VAL A 30 -12.30 -7.49 -5.72
CA VAL A 30 -12.39 -6.66 -6.93
C VAL A 30 -11.00 -6.37 -7.49
N SER A 31 -10.93 -6.05 -8.78
CA SER A 31 -9.67 -5.66 -9.42
C SER A 31 -9.24 -4.25 -8.99
N LEU A 32 -7.96 -3.93 -9.18
CA LEU A 32 -7.42 -2.59 -8.91
C LEU A 32 -8.19 -1.50 -9.67
N ASN A 33 -8.43 -1.67 -10.99
CA ASN A 33 -9.19 -0.69 -11.78
C ASN A 33 -10.63 -0.51 -11.28
N ASP A 34 -11.28 -1.58 -10.82
CA ASP A 34 -12.63 -1.43 -10.25
C ASP A 34 -12.58 -0.62 -8.96
N ALA A 35 -11.59 -0.84 -8.09
CA ALA A 35 -11.39 -0.03 -6.91
C ALA A 35 -11.03 1.44 -7.25
N MET A 36 -10.23 1.67 -8.30
CA MET A 36 -9.84 3.00 -8.76
C MET A 36 -11.03 3.87 -9.16
N LYS A 37 -12.13 3.30 -9.68
CA LYS A 37 -13.35 4.07 -10.01
C LYS A 37 -13.88 4.88 -8.82
N LEU A 38 -13.75 4.37 -7.58
CA LEU A 38 -14.12 5.14 -6.39
C LEU A 38 -13.14 6.29 -6.14
N ALA A 39 -11.85 6.03 -6.31
CA ALA A 39 -10.81 7.06 -6.15
C ALA A 39 -10.99 8.18 -7.20
N GLU A 40 -11.23 7.82 -8.45
CA GLU A 40 -11.54 8.74 -9.55
C GLU A 40 -12.80 9.57 -9.26
N ALA A 41 -13.86 8.93 -8.73
CA ALA A 41 -15.09 9.62 -8.36
C ALA A 41 -14.87 10.64 -7.22
N ILE A 42 -14.08 10.29 -6.19
CA ILE A 42 -13.72 11.22 -5.11
C ILE A 42 -12.91 12.39 -5.68
N HIS A 43 -11.85 12.11 -6.43
CA HIS A 43 -11.01 13.16 -7.03
C HIS A 43 -11.82 14.09 -7.94
N GLY A 44 -12.67 13.53 -8.79
CA GLY A 44 -13.45 14.29 -9.77
C GLY A 44 -14.53 15.19 -9.17
N ASN A 45 -15.03 14.90 -7.95
CA ASN A 45 -16.10 15.67 -7.32
C ASN A 45 -15.63 16.54 -6.15
N VAL A 46 -14.66 16.07 -5.35
CA VAL A 46 -14.19 16.78 -4.15
C VAL A 46 -12.69 17.01 -4.12
N GLY A 47 -11.93 16.54 -5.13
CA GLY A 47 -10.48 16.67 -5.16
C GLY A 47 -9.82 15.98 -3.97
N LEU A 48 -9.27 16.78 -3.06
CA LEU A 48 -8.64 16.33 -1.80
C LEU A 48 -9.59 16.37 -0.59
N GLY A 49 -10.85 16.75 -0.80
CA GLY A 49 -11.88 16.78 0.24
C GLY A 49 -12.38 15.39 0.64
N GLU A 50 -13.45 15.39 1.45
CA GLU A 50 -14.10 14.17 1.92
C GLU A 50 -15.52 14.07 1.38
N CYS A 51 -16.03 12.84 1.25
CA CYS A 51 -17.41 12.55 0.86
C CYS A 51 -18.01 11.46 1.73
N ASP A 52 -19.35 11.36 1.79
CA ASP A 52 -20.03 10.25 2.46
C ASP A 52 -20.42 9.11 1.50
N ASP A 53 -20.94 8.01 2.06
CA ASP A 53 -21.43 6.86 1.29
C ASP A 53 -22.51 7.26 0.26
N ALA A 54 -23.40 8.19 0.58
CA ALA A 54 -24.51 8.57 -0.29
C ALA A 54 -24.04 9.34 -1.52
N GLN A 55 -23.12 10.28 -1.31
CA GLN A 55 -22.43 11.02 -2.37
C GLN A 55 -21.66 10.07 -3.28
N LEU A 56 -20.81 9.21 -2.70
CA LEU A 56 -19.96 8.31 -3.47
C LEU A 56 -20.77 7.27 -4.26
N ALA A 57 -21.84 6.74 -3.67
CA ALA A 57 -22.76 5.84 -4.37
C ALA A 57 -23.47 6.56 -5.54
N ALA A 58 -23.93 7.80 -5.33
CA ALA A 58 -24.57 8.59 -6.38
C ALA A 58 -23.61 8.87 -7.56
N TRP A 59 -22.37 9.28 -7.29
CA TRP A 59 -21.37 9.56 -8.33
C TRP A 59 -20.98 8.33 -9.15
N THR A 60 -21.04 7.15 -8.54
CA THR A 60 -20.73 5.89 -9.22
C THR A 60 -21.96 5.16 -9.79
N GLY A 61 -23.15 5.76 -9.69
CA GLY A 61 -24.39 5.17 -10.18
C GLY A 61 -24.80 3.90 -9.42
N GLN A 62 -24.41 3.78 -8.15
CA GLN A 62 -24.67 2.63 -7.30
C GLN A 62 -25.62 2.97 -6.16
N SER A 63 -26.17 1.92 -5.53
CA SER A 63 -26.91 2.07 -4.27
C SER A 63 -25.99 1.82 -3.08
N THR A 64 -26.09 2.65 -2.04
CA THR A 64 -25.41 2.46 -0.74
C THR A 64 -25.73 1.11 -0.09
N LYS A 65 -26.90 0.54 -0.38
CA LYS A 65 -27.32 -0.78 0.13
C LYS A 65 -26.75 -1.95 -0.67
N SER A 66 -26.23 -1.70 -1.87
CA SER A 66 -25.74 -2.77 -2.74
C SER A 66 -24.52 -3.47 -2.14
N SER A 67 -24.43 -4.78 -2.34
CA SER A 67 -23.24 -5.57 -1.96
C SER A 67 -22.04 -5.18 -2.81
N GLY A 68 -22.25 -4.88 -4.10
CA GLY A 68 -21.21 -4.43 -5.03
C GLY A 68 -20.47 -3.18 -4.53
N PHE A 69 -21.22 -2.14 -4.16
CA PHE A 69 -20.66 -0.90 -3.61
C PHE A 69 -19.79 -1.15 -2.39
N ARG A 70 -20.31 -1.91 -1.41
CA ARG A 70 -19.57 -2.24 -0.19
C ARG A 70 -18.30 -3.06 -0.45
N VAL A 71 -18.36 -4.00 -1.39
CA VAL A 71 -17.21 -4.79 -1.81
C VAL A 71 -16.16 -3.92 -2.50
N GLN A 72 -16.58 -2.99 -3.36
CA GLN A 72 -15.69 -2.05 -4.03
C GLN A 72 -15.02 -1.09 -3.04
N LEU A 73 -15.78 -0.57 -2.07
CA LEU A 73 -15.30 0.29 -0.99
C LEU A 73 -14.27 -0.45 -0.12
N SER A 74 -14.54 -1.72 0.23
CA SER A 74 -13.58 -2.57 0.92
C SER A 74 -12.32 -2.80 0.08
N GLY A 75 -12.47 -3.02 -1.22
CA GLY A 75 -11.35 -3.20 -2.14
C GLY A 75 -10.47 -1.97 -2.22
N ALA A 76 -11.05 -0.79 -2.40
CA ALA A 76 -10.32 0.48 -2.45
C ALA A 76 -9.52 0.75 -1.18
N ARG A 77 -10.04 0.38 -0.01
CA ARG A 77 -9.27 0.42 1.26
C ARG A 77 -8.11 -0.57 1.28
N MET A 78 -8.31 -1.81 0.82
CA MET A 78 -7.25 -2.83 0.80
C MET A 78 -6.11 -2.47 -0.16
N TYR A 79 -6.43 -1.86 -1.31
CA TYR A 79 -5.43 -1.30 -2.22
C TYR A 79 -4.77 -0.01 -1.67
N GLY A 80 -5.27 0.53 -0.55
CA GLY A 80 -4.75 1.74 0.07
C GLY A 80 -5.10 3.02 -0.68
N LEU A 81 -6.11 3.00 -1.56
CA LEU A 81 -6.49 4.15 -2.40
C LEU A 81 -7.31 5.19 -1.63
N ILE A 82 -8.11 4.72 -0.68
CA ILE A 82 -9.01 5.56 0.12
C ILE A 82 -8.84 5.26 1.60
N GLN A 83 -9.12 6.27 2.41
CA GLN A 83 -9.30 6.13 3.85
C GLN A 83 -10.76 6.40 4.19
N THR A 84 -11.33 5.57 5.05
CA THR A 84 -12.66 5.76 5.63
C THR A 84 -12.51 6.04 7.12
N ASP A 85 -13.11 7.11 7.61
CA ASP A 85 -13.14 7.42 9.04
C ASP A 85 -14.24 6.63 9.78
N GLY A 86 -14.34 6.82 11.10
CA GLY A 86 -15.38 6.17 11.91
C GLY A 86 -16.80 6.66 11.65
N ASN A 87 -16.96 7.79 10.94
CA ASN A 87 -18.24 8.44 10.66
C ASN A 87 -18.76 8.11 9.25
N GLY A 88 -18.07 7.24 8.50
CA GLY A 88 -18.46 6.88 7.14
C GLY A 88 -18.07 7.94 6.10
N ARG A 89 -17.08 8.78 6.40
CA ARG A 89 -16.49 9.72 5.44
C ARG A 89 -15.30 9.09 4.75
N HIS A 90 -15.18 9.34 3.46
CA HIS A 90 -14.15 8.80 2.58
C HIS A 90 -13.32 9.93 2.00
N ARG A 91 -12.00 9.71 1.93
CA ARG A 91 -11.06 10.58 1.23
C ARG A 91 -9.97 9.78 0.55
N LEU A 92 -9.29 10.41 -0.40
CA LEU A 92 -8.10 9.82 -1.01
C LEU A 92 -6.94 9.77 -0.02
N THR A 93 -6.15 8.72 -0.10
CA THR A 93 -4.81 8.69 0.50
C THR A 93 -3.80 9.31 -0.46
N ASP A 94 -2.56 9.54 0.00
CA ASP A 94 -1.45 9.94 -0.88
C ASP A 94 -1.23 8.94 -2.03
N LEU A 95 -1.40 7.65 -1.73
CA LEU A 95 -1.34 6.57 -2.72
C LEU A 95 -2.52 6.64 -3.71
N GLY A 96 -3.72 6.96 -3.24
CA GLY A 96 -4.88 7.20 -4.09
C GLY A 96 -4.67 8.34 -5.07
N GLN A 97 -4.13 9.47 -4.58
CA GLN A 97 -3.77 10.62 -5.43
C GLN A 97 -2.72 10.23 -6.47
N MET A 98 -1.69 9.50 -6.05
CA MET A 98 -0.61 9.03 -6.91
C MET A 98 -1.09 8.11 -8.03
N VAL A 99 -2.10 7.27 -7.77
CA VAL A 99 -2.68 6.36 -8.77
C VAL A 99 -3.50 7.12 -9.82
N ILE A 100 -4.09 8.26 -9.46
CA ILE A 100 -4.90 9.10 -10.33
C ILE A 100 -4.03 10.05 -11.16
N ASP A 101 -2.93 10.56 -10.59
CA ASP A 101 -1.96 11.39 -11.29
C ASP A 101 -1.32 10.63 -12.47
N PRO A 102 -1.57 11.00 -13.74
CA PRO A 102 -1.04 10.29 -14.90
C PRO A 102 0.49 10.15 -14.90
N SER A 103 1.20 11.12 -14.31
CA SER A 103 2.66 11.11 -14.24
C SER A 103 3.21 10.11 -13.22
N ARG A 104 2.40 9.73 -12.22
CA ARG A 104 2.78 8.82 -11.12
C ARG A 104 1.95 7.52 -11.10
N ALA A 105 0.95 7.41 -11.97
CA ALA A 105 -0.01 6.31 -11.99
C ALA A 105 0.67 4.93 -12.08
N ARG A 106 1.77 4.81 -12.83
CA ARG A 106 2.50 3.54 -12.98
C ARG A 106 3.07 3.06 -11.64
N GLU A 107 3.76 3.95 -10.93
CA GLU A 107 4.34 3.66 -9.61
C GLU A 107 3.25 3.51 -8.54
N GLY A 108 2.22 4.36 -8.58
CA GLY A 108 1.07 4.27 -7.68
C GLY A 108 0.35 2.94 -7.80
N LYS A 109 0.06 2.47 -9.03
CA LYS A 109 -0.61 1.19 -9.26
C LYS A 109 0.24 0.01 -8.78
N ALA A 110 1.55 0.07 -8.97
CA ALA A 110 2.45 -0.97 -8.48
C ALA A 110 2.49 -1.03 -6.95
N THR A 111 2.54 0.13 -6.31
CA THR A 111 2.50 0.25 -4.84
C THR A 111 1.16 -0.21 -4.28
N ALA A 112 0.05 0.18 -4.91
CA ALA A 112 -1.30 -0.26 -4.52
C ALA A 112 -1.47 -1.79 -4.64
N PHE A 113 -0.90 -2.40 -5.68
CA PHE A 113 -0.91 -3.86 -5.83
C PHE A 113 -0.19 -4.57 -4.67
N LEU A 114 0.99 -4.08 -4.28
CA LEU A 114 1.75 -4.65 -3.16
C LEU A 114 1.24 -4.25 -1.77
N ASN A 115 0.30 -3.31 -1.68
CA ASN A 115 -0.38 -2.99 -0.42
C ASN A 115 -1.32 -4.10 0.05
N VAL A 116 -1.78 -4.95 -0.88
CA VAL A 116 -2.64 -6.10 -0.57
C VAL A 116 -1.79 -7.24 0.03
N PRO A 117 -2.08 -7.74 1.24
CA PRO A 117 -1.25 -8.75 1.91
C PRO A 117 -1.04 -10.03 1.11
N LEU A 118 -2.11 -10.56 0.51
CA LEU A 118 -2.02 -11.75 -0.36
C LEU A 118 -1.09 -11.52 -1.56
N TYR A 119 -1.19 -10.37 -2.21
CA TYR A 119 -0.46 -10.10 -3.45
C TYR A 119 1.03 -9.89 -3.15
N LYS A 120 1.33 -9.20 -2.05
CA LYS A 120 2.69 -9.07 -1.53
C LYS A 120 3.32 -10.42 -1.22
N ALA A 121 2.60 -11.31 -0.53
CA ALA A 121 3.10 -12.65 -0.19
C ALA A 121 3.41 -13.49 -1.43
N ILE A 122 2.54 -13.44 -2.45
CA ILE A 122 2.79 -14.12 -3.73
C ILE A 122 4.00 -13.50 -4.44
N PHE A 123 4.10 -12.18 -4.48
CA PHE A 123 5.25 -11.50 -5.08
C PHE A 123 6.57 -11.86 -4.41
N GLU A 124 6.62 -11.84 -3.08
CA GLU A 124 7.82 -12.21 -2.33
C GLU A 124 8.21 -13.68 -2.59
N LYS A 125 7.23 -14.59 -2.67
CA LYS A 125 7.48 -16.00 -2.97
C LYS A 125 8.02 -16.24 -4.39
N TYR A 126 7.55 -15.49 -5.39
CA TYR A 126 7.87 -15.72 -6.80
C TYR A 126 8.75 -14.64 -7.45
N ARG A 127 9.36 -13.73 -6.66
CA ARG A 127 10.16 -12.60 -7.17
C ARG A 127 11.28 -13.00 -8.13
N SER A 128 11.92 -14.14 -7.87
CA SER A 128 13.00 -14.71 -8.69
C SER A 128 12.58 -15.99 -9.43
N GLY A 129 11.30 -16.33 -9.39
CA GLY A 129 10.76 -17.59 -9.90
C GLY A 129 9.73 -17.39 -11.01
N ILE A 130 9.19 -18.52 -11.46
CA ILE A 130 8.10 -18.56 -12.43
C ILE A 130 6.81 -18.76 -11.63
N LEU A 131 5.80 -17.92 -11.89
CA LEU A 131 4.46 -18.13 -11.36
C LEU A 131 3.91 -19.46 -11.85
N PRO A 132 3.12 -20.19 -11.04
CA PRO A 132 2.50 -21.42 -11.48
C PRO A 132 1.69 -21.18 -12.77
N PRO A 133 2.01 -21.85 -13.89
CA PRO A 133 1.43 -21.53 -15.20
C PRO A 133 -0.05 -21.94 -15.32
N ASN A 134 -0.52 -22.82 -14.43
CA ASN A 134 -1.89 -23.29 -14.37
C ASN A 134 -2.65 -22.61 -13.22
N ALA A 135 -3.86 -22.14 -13.53
CA ALA A 135 -4.77 -21.50 -12.57
C ALA A 135 -4.95 -22.32 -11.27
N ALA A 136 -5.12 -23.64 -11.39
CA ALA A 136 -5.32 -24.53 -10.25
C ALA A 136 -4.08 -24.67 -9.33
N ALA A 137 -2.86 -24.44 -9.82
CA ALA A 137 -1.69 -24.43 -8.93
C ALA A 137 -1.57 -23.08 -8.21
N LEU A 138 -1.86 -21.97 -8.89
CA LEU A 138 -1.89 -20.65 -8.26
C LEU A 138 -3.00 -20.59 -7.19
N GLU A 139 -4.16 -21.20 -7.43
CA GLU A 139 -5.24 -21.32 -6.45
C GLU A 139 -4.83 -22.15 -5.23
N ARG A 140 -4.14 -23.29 -5.42
CA ARG A 140 -3.61 -24.09 -4.30
C ARG A 140 -2.61 -23.30 -3.47
N GLU A 141 -1.77 -22.51 -4.12
CA GLU A 141 -0.82 -21.63 -3.45
C GLU A 141 -1.52 -20.53 -2.65
N MET A 142 -2.54 -19.89 -3.23
CA MET A 142 -3.37 -18.92 -2.51
C MET A 142 -4.03 -19.54 -1.28
N VAL A 143 -4.52 -20.78 -1.40
CA VAL A 143 -5.08 -21.51 -0.26
C VAL A 143 -4.01 -21.78 0.81
N SER A 144 -2.80 -22.19 0.43
CA SER A 144 -1.70 -22.35 1.40
C SER A 144 -1.27 -21.05 2.08
N LEU A 145 -1.46 -19.91 1.41
CA LEU A 145 -1.23 -18.58 1.98
C LEU A 145 -2.38 -18.08 2.86
N GLY A 146 -3.47 -18.84 2.98
CA GLY A 146 -4.59 -18.52 3.87
C GLY A 146 -5.86 -18.06 3.18
N VAL A 147 -5.97 -18.16 1.85
CA VAL A 147 -7.25 -17.94 1.16
C VAL A 147 -8.18 -19.13 1.41
N SER A 148 -9.45 -18.87 1.70
CA SER A 148 -10.43 -19.95 1.83
C SER A 148 -10.69 -20.65 0.49
N ASP A 149 -10.82 -21.98 0.54
CA ASP A 149 -10.99 -22.81 -0.66
C ASP A 149 -12.22 -22.40 -1.50
N LYS A 150 -13.27 -21.90 -0.84
CA LYS A 150 -14.52 -21.45 -1.49
C LYS A 150 -14.36 -20.17 -2.33
N VAL A 151 -13.28 -19.41 -2.14
CA VAL A 151 -13.09 -18.09 -2.77
C VAL A 151 -11.75 -17.96 -3.50
N LYS A 152 -10.98 -19.05 -3.62
CA LYS A 152 -9.68 -19.08 -4.30
C LYS A 152 -9.77 -18.62 -5.76
N ASP A 153 -10.81 -19.03 -6.49
CA ASP A 153 -11.03 -18.63 -7.88
C ASP A 153 -11.20 -17.11 -8.00
N ARG A 154 -11.93 -16.50 -7.05
CA ARG A 154 -12.16 -15.05 -7.04
C ARG A 154 -10.89 -14.29 -6.68
N ALA A 155 -10.12 -14.80 -5.72
CA ALA A 155 -8.81 -14.26 -5.34
C ALA A 155 -7.84 -14.30 -6.53
N ARG A 156 -7.77 -15.42 -7.25
CA ARG A 156 -6.96 -15.58 -8.47
C ARG A 156 -7.35 -14.57 -9.54
N GLN A 157 -8.65 -14.47 -9.87
CA GLN A 157 -9.13 -13.54 -10.89
C GLN A 157 -8.85 -12.08 -10.51
N ALA A 158 -9.00 -11.71 -9.24
CA ALA A 158 -8.71 -10.36 -8.77
C ALA A 158 -7.21 -10.07 -8.82
N PHE A 159 -6.38 -11.02 -8.42
CA PHE A 159 -4.92 -10.94 -8.48
C PHE A 159 -4.44 -10.77 -9.93
N GLU A 160 -4.82 -11.66 -10.84
CA GLU A 160 -4.34 -11.62 -12.23
C GLU A 160 -4.70 -10.32 -12.93
N LYS A 161 -5.97 -9.89 -12.80
CA LYS A 161 -6.41 -8.60 -13.36
C LYS A 161 -5.63 -7.44 -12.77
N SER A 162 -5.39 -7.45 -11.46
CA SER A 162 -4.69 -6.35 -10.78
C SER A 162 -3.19 -6.34 -11.11
N ALA A 163 -2.57 -7.51 -11.29
CA ALA A 163 -1.18 -7.65 -11.71
C ALA A 163 -0.98 -7.14 -13.14
N GLU A 164 -1.92 -7.44 -14.03
CA GLU A 164 -1.94 -6.91 -15.40
C GLU A 164 -2.09 -5.38 -15.40
N GLN A 165 -3.03 -4.86 -14.59
CA GLN A 165 -3.29 -3.42 -14.45
C GLN A 165 -2.14 -2.64 -13.80
N SER A 166 -1.31 -3.30 -12.99
CA SER A 166 -0.14 -2.72 -12.32
C SER A 166 1.17 -3.05 -13.03
N ALA A 167 1.11 -3.52 -14.28
CA ALA A 167 2.27 -3.81 -15.13
C ALA A 167 3.22 -4.91 -14.63
N PHE A 168 2.82 -5.73 -13.66
CA PHE A 168 3.65 -6.83 -13.17
C PHE A 168 3.84 -7.98 -14.18
N PHE A 169 2.96 -8.07 -15.19
CA PHE A 169 3.00 -9.07 -16.26
C PHE A 169 3.57 -8.56 -17.59
N GLU A 170 4.21 -7.37 -17.63
CA GLU A 170 4.81 -6.84 -18.87
C GLU A 170 5.84 -7.79 -19.50
N HIS A 171 6.55 -8.58 -18.69
CA HIS A 171 7.53 -9.58 -19.15
C HIS A 171 6.95 -10.99 -19.30
N GLY A 172 5.62 -11.08 -19.45
CA GLY A 172 4.87 -12.31 -19.61
C GLY A 172 4.14 -12.75 -18.34
N LYS A 173 2.98 -13.40 -18.52
CA LYS A 173 2.07 -13.82 -17.42
C LYS A 173 2.67 -14.86 -16.46
N ASN A 174 3.82 -15.42 -16.80
CA ASN A 174 4.52 -16.42 -16.01
C ASN A 174 5.54 -15.80 -15.04
N ARG A 175 5.72 -14.48 -15.03
CA ARG A 175 6.68 -13.79 -14.14
C ARG A 175 6.00 -12.58 -13.50
N LEU A 176 6.20 -12.41 -12.20
CA LEU A 176 5.71 -11.25 -11.46
C LEU A 176 6.88 -10.29 -11.21
N VAL A 177 7.08 -9.34 -12.13
CA VAL A 177 8.24 -8.44 -12.11
C VAL A 177 7.79 -7.05 -11.66
N MET A 178 8.53 -6.44 -10.73
CA MET A 178 8.25 -5.06 -10.34
C MET A 178 8.45 -4.14 -11.56
N PRO A 179 7.46 -3.33 -11.95
CA PRO A 179 7.61 -2.41 -13.08
C PRO A 179 8.64 -1.33 -12.74
N GLY A 180 9.50 -0.99 -13.71
CA GLY A 180 10.39 0.15 -13.60
C GLY A 180 9.63 1.48 -13.68
N PHE A 181 10.05 2.45 -12.88
CA PHE A 181 9.61 3.84 -12.92
C PHE A 181 10.80 4.77 -12.61
N ALA A 182 10.78 5.98 -13.18
CA ALA A 182 11.85 6.94 -12.96
C ALA A 182 11.76 7.50 -11.53
N ALA A 183 12.83 7.40 -10.75
CA ALA A 183 12.94 8.12 -9.49
C ALA A 183 12.90 9.63 -9.81
N ARG A 184 11.89 10.32 -9.31
CA ARG A 184 11.82 11.78 -9.38
C ARG A 184 11.96 12.32 -7.98
N ASP A 185 12.81 13.35 -7.84
CA ASP A 185 12.93 14.13 -6.62
C ASP A 185 11.54 14.57 -6.19
N THR A 186 11.09 14.09 -5.03
CA THR A 186 9.84 14.52 -4.43
C THR A 186 9.97 16.00 -4.11
N VAL A 187 9.47 16.86 -4.99
CA VAL A 187 9.18 18.25 -4.65
C VAL A 187 8.09 18.19 -3.59
N ARG A 188 8.52 18.26 -2.33
CA ARG A 188 7.64 18.47 -1.20
C ARG A 188 7.19 19.91 -1.33
N ASP A 189 5.98 20.13 -1.85
CA ASP A 189 5.29 21.42 -1.71
C ASP A 189 5.18 21.69 -0.21
N GLU A 190 6.07 22.56 0.28
CA GLU A 190 5.92 23.14 1.61
C GLU A 190 4.70 24.07 1.58
N PRO A 191 3.69 23.87 2.42
CA PRO A 191 2.63 24.86 2.57
C PRO A 191 3.27 26.15 3.08
N LYS A 192 3.12 27.22 2.30
CA LYS A 192 3.57 28.57 2.61
C LYS A 192 2.94 29.02 3.94
N ALA A 193 3.70 28.92 5.03
CA ALA A 193 3.29 29.43 6.33
C ALA A 193 3.48 30.95 6.35
N GLU A 194 2.37 31.69 6.38
CA GLU A 194 2.36 33.06 6.89
C GLU A 194 2.55 33.06 8.42
N PRO A 195 3.16 34.13 8.98
CA PRO A 195 3.78 34.06 10.29
C PRO A 195 2.76 34.40 11.38
N GLU A 196 2.73 33.65 12.48
CA GLU A 196 2.43 34.23 13.80
C GLU A 196 2.79 33.32 15.00
N ALA A 197 3.61 33.91 15.87
CA ALA A 197 3.66 33.80 17.33
C ALA A 197 3.83 32.42 18.03
N LEU A 198 5.05 32.24 18.54
CA LEU A 198 5.42 31.91 19.94
C LEU A 198 4.53 30.91 20.72
N ALA A 199 5.07 29.71 20.98
CA ALA A 199 5.59 29.32 22.30
C ALA A 199 5.61 27.78 22.49
N HIS A 200 6.64 27.34 23.20
CA HIS A 200 7.06 25.97 23.49
C HIS A 200 6.01 25.02 24.09
N GLY A 201 6.15 23.72 23.81
CA GLY A 201 5.64 22.67 24.71
C GLY A 201 5.56 21.24 24.19
N GLY A 202 6.70 20.59 23.98
CA GLY A 202 6.95 19.15 24.22
C GLY A 202 6.02 18.08 23.63
N GLY A 203 6.46 17.43 22.56
CA GLY A 203 5.95 16.13 22.11
C GLY A 203 7.09 15.19 21.73
N ASN A 204 7.36 14.17 22.56
CA ASN A 204 8.28 13.08 22.25
C ASN A 204 7.46 11.88 21.76
N GLY A 205 7.60 11.51 20.49
CA GLY A 205 6.98 10.31 19.92
C GLY A 205 7.49 9.98 18.52
N GLY A 206 7.96 8.73 18.34
CA GLY A 206 8.22 8.07 17.06
C GLY A 206 9.65 8.25 16.56
N GLY A 207 10.52 7.23 16.55
CA GLY A 207 10.32 5.97 15.83
C GLY A 207 10.66 6.23 14.36
N GLY A 208 11.90 6.01 13.91
CA GLY A 208 12.44 4.67 13.70
C GLY A 208 12.29 4.30 12.21
N GLY A 209 13.06 4.98 11.35
CA GLY A 209 13.19 4.69 9.93
C GLY A 209 14.67 4.52 9.59
N GLY A 210 15.06 3.30 9.22
CA GLY A 210 16.44 2.86 9.02
C GLY A 210 17.14 3.56 7.86
N GLY A 211 17.73 4.71 8.14
CA GLY A 211 18.95 5.16 7.48
C GLY A 211 20.14 4.68 8.29
N VAL A 212 21.22 4.28 7.60
CA VAL A 212 22.56 3.93 8.10
C VAL A 212 22.75 4.27 9.58
N ASP A 213 23.13 3.28 10.41
CA ASP A 213 23.47 3.46 11.83
C ASP A 213 24.70 4.38 11.98
N ILE A 214 24.48 5.67 11.76
CA ILE A 214 25.41 6.76 11.98
C ILE A 214 25.33 7.08 13.47
N ASP A 215 26.49 7.06 14.13
CA ASP A 215 26.63 7.42 15.54
C ASP A 215 25.91 8.76 15.85
N PRO A 216 25.17 8.87 16.97
CA PRO A 216 24.41 10.07 17.32
C PRO A 216 25.24 11.36 17.30
N ILE A 217 26.54 11.32 17.60
CA ILE A 217 27.43 12.48 17.58
C ILE A 217 27.69 12.92 16.14
N ILE A 218 28.01 11.97 15.25
CA ILE A 218 28.23 12.25 13.82
C ILE A 218 26.93 12.76 13.19
N ARG A 219 25.79 12.14 13.52
CA ARG A 219 24.47 12.59 13.08
C ARG A 219 24.22 14.04 13.52
N GLY A 220 24.53 14.37 14.77
CA GLY A 220 24.41 15.73 15.30
C GLY A 220 25.28 16.76 14.56
N LEU A 221 26.49 16.37 14.13
CA LEU A 221 27.37 17.23 13.33
C LEU A 221 26.87 17.44 11.91
N LEU A 222 26.33 16.40 11.27
CA LEU A 222 25.76 16.48 9.92
C LEU A 222 24.52 17.38 9.89
N VAL A 223 23.68 17.34 10.93
CA VAL A 223 22.53 18.26 11.07
C VAL A 223 22.95 19.73 11.19
N ARG A 224 24.17 20.00 11.66
CA ARG A 224 24.71 21.35 11.81
C ARG A 224 25.40 21.89 10.55
N LEU A 225 25.49 21.12 9.48
CA LEU A 225 26.06 21.61 8.23
C LEU A 225 25.15 22.70 7.61
N PRO A 226 25.72 23.84 7.17
CA PRO A 226 24.99 24.82 6.38
C PRO A 226 24.47 24.19 5.07
N LYS A 227 23.39 24.75 4.52
CA LYS A 227 22.84 24.25 3.25
C LYS A 227 23.80 24.53 2.10
N SER A 228 23.80 23.65 1.09
CA SER A 228 24.60 23.85 -0.12
C SER A 228 24.24 25.19 -0.77
N GLY A 229 25.23 26.08 -0.92
CA GLY A 229 25.06 27.43 -1.46
C GLY A 229 24.98 28.56 -0.41
N GLU A 230 24.92 28.25 0.88
CA GLU A 230 25.01 29.25 1.95
C GLU A 230 26.45 29.74 2.17
N VAL A 231 26.62 31.00 2.59
CA VAL A 231 27.93 31.57 2.92
C VAL A 231 28.43 30.94 4.22
N TRP A 232 29.49 30.15 4.12
CA TRP A 232 30.11 29.46 5.27
C TRP A 232 31.51 30.02 5.53
N PRO A 233 31.70 30.83 6.60
CA PRO A 233 33.00 31.43 6.93
C PRO A 233 34.10 30.38 7.08
N GLU A 234 35.33 30.74 6.67
CA GLU A 234 36.46 29.79 6.70
C GLU A 234 36.80 29.30 8.11
N GLU A 235 36.72 30.18 9.10
CA GLU A 235 37.00 29.84 10.50
C GLU A 235 35.97 28.85 11.07
N GLU A 236 34.70 28.96 10.66
CA GLU A 236 33.64 28.02 11.05
C GLU A 236 33.79 26.67 10.34
N ARG A 237 34.24 26.67 9.08
CA ARG A 237 34.60 25.45 8.35
C ARG A 237 35.69 24.66 9.05
N LYS A 238 36.77 25.36 9.45
CA LYS A 238 37.89 24.76 10.19
C LYS A 238 37.44 24.19 11.54
N LEU A 239 36.66 24.97 12.29
CA LEU A 239 36.13 24.53 13.59
C LEU A 239 35.26 23.28 13.46
N TRP A 240 34.37 23.24 12.46
CA TRP A 240 33.52 22.07 12.21
C TRP A 240 34.33 20.81 11.86
N LEU A 241 35.37 20.94 11.03
CA LEU A 241 36.26 19.83 10.68
C LEU A 241 37.05 19.32 11.90
N GLN A 242 37.52 20.22 12.77
CA GLN A 242 38.19 19.85 14.03
C GLN A 242 37.26 19.08 14.98
N LEU A 243 36.00 19.50 15.08
CA LEU A 243 34.98 18.81 15.87
C LEU A 243 34.68 17.42 15.31
N LEU A 244 34.63 17.28 13.99
CA LEU A 244 34.47 15.99 13.33
C LEU A 244 35.66 15.07 13.60
N GLU A 245 36.89 15.57 13.47
CA GLU A 245 38.11 14.81 13.78
C GLU A 245 38.13 14.33 15.24
N GLY A 246 37.79 15.20 16.19
CA GLY A 246 37.67 14.85 17.61
C GLY A 246 36.60 13.80 17.87
N SER A 247 35.49 13.86 17.14
CA SER A 247 34.41 12.87 17.23
C SER A 247 34.89 11.49 16.75
N PHE A 248 35.68 11.42 15.69
CA PHE A 248 36.25 10.15 15.24
C PHE A 248 37.21 9.53 16.26
N LYS A 249 38.07 10.32 16.91
CA LYS A 249 38.96 9.84 17.97
C LYS A 249 38.20 9.31 19.20
N LEU A 250 37.00 9.84 19.46
CA LEU A 250 36.17 9.40 20.57
C LEU A 250 35.39 8.12 20.26
N ILE A 251 34.92 7.97 19.02
CA ILE A 251 34.01 6.88 18.61
C ILE A 251 34.79 5.66 18.12
N TYR A 252 35.91 5.86 17.43
CA TYR A 252 36.68 4.79 16.79
C TYR A 252 38.03 4.59 17.48
N GLN A 253 38.37 3.33 17.75
CA GLN A 253 39.67 2.96 18.32
C GLN A 253 40.76 3.09 17.26
N GLU A 254 41.95 3.58 17.66
CA GLU A 254 43.11 3.61 16.77
C GLU A 254 43.50 2.18 16.35
N GLY A 255 43.66 1.96 15.04
CA GLY A 255 44.20 0.71 14.53
C GLY A 255 45.66 0.49 14.95
N PRO A 256 46.16 -0.75 14.97
CA PRO A 256 47.53 -1.02 15.35
C PRO A 256 48.50 -0.28 14.43
N LYS A 257 49.48 0.42 15.01
CA LYS A 257 50.59 1.03 14.27
C LYS A 257 51.39 -0.08 13.62
N THR A 258 51.22 -0.28 12.31
CA THR A 258 52.15 -1.07 11.51
C THR A 258 53.47 -0.29 11.44
N ASN A 259 54.47 -0.78 12.16
CA ASN A 259 55.88 -0.41 11.99
C ASN A 259 56.40 -0.91 10.64
#